data_AF-A0A0N4W815-F1
#
_entry.id   AF-A0A0N4W815-F1
#
_cell.length_a   1.000
_cell.length_b   1.000
_cell.length_c   1.000
_cell.angle_alpha   90.00
_cell.angle_beta   90.00
_cell.angle_gamma   90.00
#
_symmetry.space_group_name_H-M   'P 1'
#
loop_
_entity.id
_entity.type
_entity.pdbx_description
1 polymer ?
#
loop_
_entity_poly.entity_id
_entity_poly.type
_entity_poly.pdbx_seq_one_letter_code
_entity_poly.pdbx_strand_id
1 'polypeptide(L)'
;MRSSLRFLGENIRRTIVHSHNGQSVGKTVYLTHVKWVTGKHQLHDYFSRYGHVRSVNMFFDAETGLHRGFASVTFEHPESATKAMQHRPHVIDGDRIDLEPYIPMLSKKKDVML
;
A
#
# COMPACT_ATOMS: atom_id res chain seq x y z
N MET A 1 -6.38 10.21 17.02
CA MET A 1 -5.75 9.31 16.03
C MET A 1 -5.24 10.16 14.88
N ARG A 2 -3.93 10.35 14.76
CA ARG A 2 -3.32 11.34 13.86
C ARG A 2 -2.96 10.65 12.54
N SER A 3 -3.66 10.97 11.45
CA SER A 3 -3.40 10.46 10.10
C SER A 3 -1.90 10.54 9.73
N SER A 4 -1.34 9.41 9.28
CA SER A 4 0.07 9.19 8.90
C SER A 4 0.58 10.19 7.84
N LEU A 5 -0.35 10.83 7.12
CA LEU A 5 -0.10 11.81 6.05
C LEU A 5 0.54 13.13 6.53
N ARG A 6 0.66 13.36 7.85
CA ARG A 6 1.34 14.57 8.35
C ARG A 6 2.85 14.56 8.14
N PHE A 7 3.47 13.39 8.05
CA PHE A 7 4.92 13.21 7.91
C PHE A 7 5.41 13.26 6.46
N LEU A 8 4.49 13.34 5.50
CA LEU A 8 4.80 13.50 4.09
C LEU A 8 4.88 14.99 3.79
N GLY A 9 6.03 15.45 3.28
CA GLY A 9 6.30 16.85 2.99
C GLY A 9 5.22 17.51 2.13
N GLU A 10 5.12 18.83 2.19
CA GLU A 10 4.01 19.63 1.64
C GLU A 10 3.72 19.38 0.14
N ASN A 11 4.75 18.99 -0.62
CA ASN A 11 4.62 18.60 -2.03
C ASN A 11 3.86 17.27 -2.23
N ILE A 12 4.00 16.34 -1.30
CA ILE A 12 3.29 15.05 -1.32
C ILE A 12 1.82 15.27 -0.95
N ARG A 13 1.54 16.19 -0.01
CA ARG A 13 0.16 16.59 0.32
C ARG A 13 -0.57 17.18 -0.88
N ARG A 14 0.09 17.97 -1.73
CA ARG A 14 -0.54 18.50 -2.96
C ARG A 14 -0.92 17.38 -3.93
N THR A 15 -0.09 16.36 -4.12
CA THR A 15 -0.45 15.18 -4.92
C THR A 15 -1.62 14.41 -4.31
N ILE A 16 -1.69 14.32 -2.98
CA ILE A 16 -2.75 13.62 -2.25
C ILE A 16 -4.09 14.38 -2.29
N VAL A 17 -4.09 15.71 -2.21
CA VAL A 17 -5.31 16.54 -2.12
C VAL A 17 -5.87 16.95 -3.49
N HIS A 18 -5.06 17.00 -4.56
CA HIS A 18 -5.55 17.33 -5.91
C HIS A 18 -6.20 16.14 -6.66
N SER A 19 -6.34 14.99 -6.02
CA SER A 19 -7.07 13.85 -6.58
C SER A 19 -8.56 13.87 -6.16
N HIS A 20 -9.22 15.01 -6.35
CA HIS A 20 -10.69 15.09 -6.27
C HIS A 20 -11.35 15.32 -7.64
N ASN A 21 -10.74 14.77 -8.70
CA ASN A 21 -11.43 14.64 -9.99
C ASN A 21 -10.97 13.36 -10.70
N GLY A 22 -11.62 12.23 -10.38
CA GLY A 22 -11.63 11.03 -11.23
C GLY A 22 -10.33 10.24 -11.45
N GLN A 23 -9.37 10.21 -10.51
CA GLN A 23 -8.24 9.28 -10.66
C GLN A 23 -8.67 7.84 -10.29
N SER A 24 -8.67 6.97 -11.29
CA SER A 24 -8.81 5.53 -11.13
C SER A 24 -7.77 5.01 -10.14
N VAL A 25 -8.19 4.20 -9.17
CA VAL A 25 -7.25 3.39 -8.39
C VAL A 25 -6.43 2.60 -9.41
N GLY A 26 -5.12 2.82 -9.43
CA GLY A 26 -4.22 2.04 -10.27
C GLY A 26 -4.28 0.55 -9.91
N LYS A 27 -3.37 -0.25 -10.45
CA LYS A 27 -3.35 -1.69 -10.14
C LYS A 27 -2.88 -2.03 -8.71
N THR A 28 -2.45 -1.04 -7.94
CA THR A 28 -1.72 -1.26 -6.68
C THR A 28 -2.39 -0.52 -5.51
N VAL A 29 -2.48 -1.20 -4.37
CA VAL A 29 -2.89 -0.64 -3.09
C VAL A 29 -1.74 -0.69 -2.09
N TYR A 30 -1.67 0.32 -1.22
CA TYR A 30 -0.73 0.38 -0.10
C TYR A 30 -1.44 -0.04 1.19
N LEU A 31 -0.77 -0.86 2.00
CA LEU A 31 -1.28 -1.43 3.23
C LEU A 31 -0.52 -0.85 4.42
N THR A 32 -1.25 -0.41 5.43
CA THR A 32 -0.70 0.02 6.72
C THR A 32 -1.30 -0.80 7.85
N HIS A 33 -0.59 -0.83 8.99
CA HIS A 33 -0.96 -1.66 10.16
C HIS A 33 -0.91 -3.17 9.88
N VAL A 34 0.01 -3.61 9.00
CA VAL A 34 0.25 -5.04 8.78
C VAL A 34 0.96 -5.61 10.03
N LYS A 35 0.35 -6.60 10.67
CA LYS A 35 0.92 -7.22 11.88
C LYS A 35 2.22 -7.93 11.55
N TRP A 36 3.19 -7.89 12.46
CA TRP A 36 4.53 -8.51 12.31
C TRP A 36 4.56 -10.01 11.94
N VAL A 37 3.46 -10.73 12.19
CA VAL A 37 3.31 -12.15 11.83
C VAL A 37 2.68 -12.34 10.44
N THR A 38 2.08 -11.29 9.86
CA THR A 38 1.39 -11.34 8.57
C THR A 38 2.41 -11.23 7.45
N GLY A 39 2.72 -12.36 6.84
CA GLY A 39 3.67 -12.46 5.75
C GLY A 39 3.07 -12.25 4.35
N LYS A 40 3.95 -12.34 3.35
CA LYS A 40 3.62 -12.17 1.93
C LYS A 40 2.51 -13.12 1.47
N HIS A 41 2.54 -14.37 1.94
CA HIS A 41 1.59 -15.41 1.55
C HIS A 41 0.18 -15.11 2.06
N GLN A 42 0.05 -14.73 3.35
CA GLN A 42 -1.23 -14.34 3.95
C GLN A 42 -1.87 -13.15 3.22
N LEU A 43 -1.06 -12.13 2.89
CA LEU A 43 -1.53 -10.99 2.11
C LEU A 43 -1.98 -11.41 0.71
N HIS A 44 -1.18 -12.22 0.02
CA HIS A 44 -1.52 -12.72 -1.31
C HIS A 44 -2.85 -13.47 -1.30
N ASP A 45 -3.02 -14.43 -0.40
CA ASP A 45 -4.20 -15.29 -0.34
C ASP A 45 -5.44 -14.49 0.06
N TYR A 46 -5.30 -13.57 1.02
CA TYR A 46 -6.40 -12.70 1.42
C TYR A 46 -6.86 -11.81 0.26
N PHE A 47 -5.95 -11.13 -0.42
CA PHE A 47 -6.28 -10.19 -1.49
C PHE A 47 -6.69 -10.86 -2.80
N SER A 48 -6.34 -12.13 -3.01
CA SER A 48 -6.75 -12.90 -4.20
C SER A 48 -8.29 -12.99 -4.37
N ARG A 49 -9.07 -12.76 -3.32
CA ARG A 49 -10.54 -12.68 -3.39
C ARG A 49 -11.08 -11.52 -4.22
N TYR A 50 -10.27 -10.47 -4.42
CA TYR A 50 -10.67 -9.29 -5.19
C TYR A 50 -10.23 -9.36 -6.66
N GLY A 51 -9.30 -10.27 -6.99
CA GLY A 51 -8.77 -10.53 -8.31
C GLY A 51 -7.35 -11.13 -8.26
N HIS A 52 -6.81 -11.51 -9.41
CA HIS A 52 -5.47 -12.10 -9.49
C HIS A 52 -4.40 -11.14 -8.97
N VAL A 53 -3.68 -11.55 -7.93
CA VAL A 53 -2.57 -10.80 -7.34
C VAL A 53 -1.31 -11.08 -8.16
N ARG A 54 -0.78 -10.02 -8.77
CA ARG A 54 0.47 -10.08 -9.54
C ARG A 54 1.70 -10.12 -8.62
N SER A 55 1.69 -9.31 -7.57
CA SER A 55 2.82 -9.23 -6.63
C SER A 55 2.41 -8.65 -5.30
N VAL A 56 3.11 -9.07 -4.25
CA VAL A 56 3.07 -8.51 -2.91
C VAL A 56 4.49 -8.08 -2.54
N ASN A 57 4.66 -6.82 -2.17
CA ASN A 57 5.92 -6.27 -1.71
C ASN A 57 5.81 -5.87 -0.23
N MET A 58 6.68 -6.41 0.61
CA MET A 58 6.75 -6.06 2.03
C MET A 58 7.95 -5.16 2.28
N PHE A 59 7.79 -4.17 3.17
CA PHE A 59 8.86 -3.24 3.50
C PHE A 59 9.56 -3.71 4.78
N PHE A 60 10.82 -4.09 4.66
CA PHE A 60 11.63 -4.64 5.75
C PHE A 60 12.59 -3.61 6.32
N ASP A 61 12.84 -3.75 7.61
CA ASP A 61 13.93 -3.12 8.30
C ASP A 61 15.23 -3.89 8.00
N ALA A 62 16.27 -3.18 7.54
CA ALA A 62 17.50 -3.81 7.08
C ALA A 62 18.36 -4.39 8.21
N GLU A 63 18.22 -3.87 9.44
CA GLU A 63 19.03 -4.30 10.59
C GLU A 63 18.41 -5.53 11.26
N THR A 64 17.10 -5.51 11.46
CA THR A 64 16.37 -6.57 12.16
C THR A 64 15.80 -7.65 11.23
N GLY A 65 15.68 -7.35 9.92
CA GLY A 65 15.01 -8.22 8.95
C GLY A 65 13.48 -8.31 9.13
N LEU A 66 12.91 -7.57 10.08
CA LEU A 66 11.48 -7.56 10.36
C LEU A 66 10.75 -6.57 9.46
N HIS A 67 9.52 -6.89 9.04
CA HIS A 67 8.75 -5.94 8.26
C HIS A 67 8.19 -4.80 9.14
N ARG A 68 8.17 -3.59 8.60
CA ARG A 68 7.81 -2.36 9.33
C ARG A 68 6.30 -2.10 9.42
N GLY A 69 5.50 -3.14 9.26
CA GLY A 69 4.03 -3.04 9.23
C GLY A 69 3.43 -2.38 7.99
N PHE A 70 4.20 -2.31 6.90
CA PHE A 70 3.77 -1.79 5.61
C PHE A 70 3.95 -2.83 4.51
N ALA A 71 3.04 -2.82 3.53
CA ALA A 71 3.14 -3.63 2.33
C ALA A 71 2.43 -2.97 1.15
N SER A 72 2.68 -3.45 -0.07
CA SER A 72 1.84 -3.15 -1.24
C SER A 72 1.40 -4.41 -1.94
N VAL A 73 0.19 -4.37 -2.51
CA VAL A 73 -0.39 -5.45 -3.30
C VAL A 73 -0.70 -4.90 -4.67
N THR A 74 -0.13 -5.53 -5.70
CA THR A 74 -0.38 -5.21 -7.10
C THR A 74 -1.21 -6.32 -7.73
N PHE A 75 -2.34 -5.95 -8.30
CA PHE A 75 -3.24 -6.83 -9.04
C PHE A 75 -2.91 -6.83 -10.54
N GLU A 76 -3.43 -7.80 -11.29
CA GLU A 76 -3.36 -7.78 -12.76
C GLU A 76 -4.25 -6.67 -13.35
N HIS A 77 -5.38 -6.40 -12.70
CA HIS A 77 -6.44 -5.53 -13.19
C HIS A 77 -6.79 -4.42 -12.18
N PRO A 78 -6.94 -3.15 -12.60
CA PRO A 78 -7.23 -2.02 -11.71
C PRO A 78 -8.60 -2.13 -11.03
N GLU A 79 -9.56 -2.83 -11.64
CA GLU A 79 -10.86 -3.13 -11.05
C GLU A 79 -10.71 -3.95 -9.75
N SER A 80 -9.68 -4.80 -9.67
CA SER A 80 -9.39 -5.61 -8.47
C SER A 80 -8.95 -4.73 -7.30
N ALA A 81 -8.11 -3.73 -7.58
CA ALA A 81 -7.69 -2.75 -6.59
C ALA A 81 -8.86 -1.87 -6.14
N THR A 82 -9.72 -1.46 -7.07
CA THR A 82 -10.95 -0.71 -6.76
C THR A 82 -11.89 -1.52 -5.87
N LYS A 83 -12.13 -2.80 -6.21
CA LYS A 83 -12.92 -3.72 -5.38
C LYS A 83 -12.35 -3.87 -3.98
N ALA A 84 -11.03 -4.08 -3.85
CA ALA A 84 -10.37 -4.15 -2.56
C ALA A 84 -10.62 -2.87 -1.75
N MET A 85 -10.42 -1.69 -2.34
CA MET A 85 -10.63 -0.40 -1.68
C MET A 85 -12.08 -0.15 -1.21
N GLN A 86 -13.07 -0.69 -1.94
CA GLN A 86 -14.49 -0.57 -1.60
C GLN A 86 -14.92 -1.56 -0.50
N HIS A 87 -14.31 -2.74 -0.44
CA HIS A 87 -14.67 -3.83 0.48
C HIS A 87 -13.95 -3.73 1.84
N ARG A 88 -14.02 -2.56 2.47
CA ARG A 88 -13.51 -2.33 3.83
C ARG A 88 -14.58 -2.69 4.88
N PRO A 89 -14.20 -3.05 6.12
CA PRO A 89 -12.82 -3.16 6.64
C PRO A 89 -12.13 -4.46 6.22
N HIS A 90 -10.80 -4.45 6.15
CA HIS A 90 -9.99 -5.67 5.99
C HIS A 90 -9.41 -6.09 7.32
N VAL A 91 -9.52 -7.38 7.63
CA VAL A 91 -9.00 -7.99 8.86
C VAL A 91 -8.19 -9.23 8.49
N ILE A 92 -6.93 -9.25 8.92
CA ILE A 92 -5.99 -10.37 8.71
C ILE A 92 -5.28 -10.63 10.03
N ASP A 93 -5.16 -11.89 10.45
CA ASP A 93 -4.55 -12.29 11.72
C ASP A 93 -5.12 -11.59 12.97
N GLY A 94 -6.43 -11.29 12.90
CA GLY A 94 -7.20 -10.62 13.95
C GLY A 94 -7.07 -9.10 13.99
N ASP A 95 -6.21 -8.49 13.15
CA ASP A 95 -5.95 -7.06 13.13
C ASP A 95 -6.49 -6.37 11.88
N ARG A 96 -6.90 -5.12 12.03
CA ARG A 96 -7.38 -4.28 10.93
C ARG A 96 -6.21 -3.78 10.10
N ILE A 97 -6.32 -3.91 8.78
CA ILE A 97 -5.38 -3.36 7.81
C ILE A 97 -6.08 -2.24 7.05
N ASP A 98 -5.43 -1.08 6.99
CA ASP A 98 -5.93 0.06 6.23
C ASP A 98 -5.29 0.08 4.83
N LEU A 99 -6.13 0.36 3.83
CA LEU A 99 -5.71 0.46 2.44
C LEU A 99 -5.70 1.92 2.00
N GLU A 100 -4.66 2.31 1.27
CA GLU A 100 -4.56 3.60 0.58
C GLU A 100 -4.26 3.36 -0.91
N PRO A 101 -4.70 4.24 -1.83
CA PRO A 101 -4.26 4.18 -3.21
C PRO A 101 -2.73 4.25 -3.26
N TYR A 102 -2.08 3.35 -4.01
CA TYR A 102 -0.64 3.42 -4.14
C TYR A 102 -0.25 4.60 -5.02
N ILE A 103 0.39 5.59 -4.40
CA ILE A 103 1.06 6.67 -5.11
C ILE A 103 2.52 6.25 -5.20
N PRO A 104 3.05 5.91 -6.40
CA PRO A 104 4.47 5.71 -6.56
C PRO A 104 5.15 7.05 -6.24
N MET A 105 5.66 7.21 -5.02
CA MET A 105 6.62 8.26 -4.71
C MET A 105 7.74 8.06 -5.73
N LEU A 106 7.96 9.05 -6.60
CA LEU A 106 8.98 8.97 -7.65
C LEU A 106 10.21 8.31 -7.06
N SER A 107 10.54 7.13 -7.59
CA SER A 107 11.86 6.54 -7.44
C SER A 107 12.82 7.60 -7.98
N LYS A 108 13.37 8.45 -7.10
CA LYS A 108 14.42 9.38 -7.50
C LYS A 108 15.55 8.51 -8.01
N LYS A 109 15.77 8.59 -9.33
CA LYS A 109 17.05 8.28 -9.96
C LYS A 109 18.16 8.87 -9.10
N LYS A 110 19.22 8.09 -8.90
CA LYS A 110 20.48 8.53 -8.32
C LYS A 110 21.08 9.60 -9.25
N ASP A 111 20.89 10.86 -8.90
CA ASP A 111 21.62 12.03 -9.38
C ASP A 111 21.76 12.94 -8.14
N VAL A 112 22.90 13.27 -7.53
CA VAL A 112 24.34 13.22 -7.84
C VAL A 112 25.09 13.34 -6.49
N MET A 113 26.20 12.63 -6.30
CA MET A 113 27.42 13.19 -5.69
C MET A 113 28.64 12.33 -6.07
N LEU A 114 29.24 12.66 -7.22
CA LEU A 114 30.69 12.82 -7.33
C LEU A 114 30.96 14.30 -7.14
#